data_AF-A0A6V8PT61-F1
#
_entry.id   AF-A0A6V8PT61-F1
#
_cell.length_a   1.000
_cell.length_b   1.000
_cell.length_c   1.000
_cell.angle_alpha   90.00
_cell.angle_beta   90.00
_cell.angle_gamma   90.00
#
_symmetry.space_group_name_H-M   'P 1'
#
loop_
_entity.id
_entity.type
_entity.pdbx_description
1 polymer ?
#
loop_
_entity_poly.entity_id
_entity_poly.type
_entity_poly.pdbx_seq_one_letter_code
_entity_poly.pdbx_strand_id
1 'polypeptide(L)'
;MTYAYGTAEWEKAYLEMVEKRLATVARPYILGSPEWVATYEKMIQESQEYKEAAKGWEGTVVIHIMANPALGLPEDSYLLLDLWHGECRSVRLVPREVGVKADYILSGELERWEAVTSGALNVTKAMMQGKIKLKGSLAKIVRYVKASTLLTEIATHIETRHLSQLSDEEREQYRKELNELKAEFGF
;
A
#
# COMPACT_ATOMS: atom_id res chain seq x y z
N MET A 1 2.99 -7.83 -23.20
CA MET A 1 1.52 -7.74 -23.34
C MET A 1 1.00 -7.22 -22.02
N THR A 2 0.03 -6.30 -22.01
CA THR A 2 -0.53 -5.75 -20.77
C THR A 2 -1.74 -6.57 -20.35
N TYR A 3 -1.78 -7.01 -19.09
CA TYR A 3 -2.93 -7.69 -18.51
C TYR A 3 -4.00 -6.66 -18.14
N ALA A 4 -5.27 -6.98 -18.41
CA ALA A 4 -6.38 -6.13 -18.00
C ALA A 4 -6.71 -6.33 -16.52
N TYR A 5 -6.56 -5.29 -15.70
CA TYR A 5 -6.85 -5.37 -14.26
C TYR A 5 -8.27 -5.91 -13.98
N GLY A 6 -8.37 -6.79 -13.00
CA GLY A 6 -9.66 -7.35 -12.53
C GLY A 6 -10.13 -8.60 -13.28
N THR A 7 -9.37 -9.13 -14.24
CA THR A 7 -9.63 -10.46 -14.83
C THR A 7 -8.92 -11.57 -14.05
N ALA A 8 -9.37 -12.81 -14.21
CA ALA A 8 -8.74 -13.96 -13.58
C ALA A 8 -7.31 -14.20 -14.09
N GLU A 9 -7.06 -13.90 -15.36
CA GLU A 9 -5.73 -13.96 -15.98
C GLU A 9 -4.78 -12.94 -15.36
N TRP A 10 -5.26 -11.71 -15.13
CA TRP A 10 -4.48 -10.68 -14.44
C TRP A 10 -4.13 -11.11 -13.01
N GLU A 11 -5.11 -11.59 -12.24
CA GLU A 11 -4.89 -12.00 -10.85
C GLU A 11 -3.86 -13.14 -10.77
N LYS A 12 -4.01 -14.16 -11.65
CA LYS A 12 -3.06 -15.27 -11.72
C LYS A 12 -1.65 -14.77 -12.05
N ALA A 13 -1.50 -13.96 -13.10
CA ALA A 13 -0.20 -13.45 -13.51
C ALA A 13 0.44 -12.54 -12.44
N TYR A 14 -0.36 -11.72 -11.76
CA TYR A 14 0.09 -10.84 -10.69
C TYR A 14 0.62 -11.66 -9.51
N LEU A 15 -0.10 -12.72 -9.09
CA LEU A 15 0.34 -13.60 -8.02
C LEU A 15 1.63 -14.36 -8.38
N GLU A 16 1.76 -14.86 -9.61
CA GLU A 16 2.99 -15.51 -10.09
C GLU A 16 4.18 -14.52 -10.11
N MET A 17 3.95 -13.26 -10.52
CA MET A 17 4.96 -12.20 -10.48
C MET A 17 5.40 -11.90 -9.04
N VAL A 18 4.44 -11.75 -8.12
CA VAL A 18 4.72 -11.50 -6.70
C VAL A 18 5.50 -12.66 -6.08
N GLU A 19 5.10 -13.90 -6.34
CA GLU A 19 5.79 -15.10 -5.84
C GLU A 19 7.24 -15.14 -6.31
N LYS A 20 7.47 -14.90 -7.61
CA LYS A 20 8.82 -14.83 -8.18
C LYS A 20 9.64 -13.73 -7.50
N ARG A 21 9.08 -12.53 -7.32
CA ARG A 21 9.78 -11.40 -6.68
C ARG A 21 10.11 -11.69 -5.22
N LEU A 22 9.20 -12.30 -4.46
CA LEU A 22 9.45 -12.72 -3.07
C LEU A 22 10.60 -13.75 -2.98
N ALA A 23 10.82 -14.56 -4.01
CA ALA A 23 11.91 -15.53 -4.07
C ALA A 23 13.27 -14.90 -4.49
N THR A 24 13.27 -13.77 -5.18
CA THR A 24 14.49 -13.19 -5.79
C THR A 24 14.93 -11.84 -5.22
N VAL A 25 14.01 -11.04 -4.69
CA VAL A 25 14.30 -9.72 -4.13
C VAL A 25 14.68 -9.89 -2.66
N ALA A 26 15.86 -9.39 -2.29
CA ALA A 26 16.31 -9.42 -0.90
C ALA A 26 15.62 -8.34 -0.06
N ARG A 27 15.38 -8.64 1.22
CA ARG A 27 14.95 -7.64 2.22
C ARG A 27 16.11 -6.68 2.55
N PRO A 28 15.83 -5.44 2.98
CA PRO A 28 14.51 -4.82 3.16
C PRO A 28 13.80 -4.49 1.83
N TYR A 29 12.46 -4.54 1.83
CA TYR A 29 11.65 -4.27 0.64
C TYR A 29 11.35 -2.77 0.49
N ILE A 30 11.27 -2.28 -0.74
CA ILE A 30 10.93 -0.87 -1.01
C ILE A 30 9.46 -0.62 -0.67
N LEU A 31 9.17 0.48 0.03
CA LEU A 31 7.80 0.88 0.36
C LEU A 31 6.90 0.87 -0.88
N GLY A 32 5.82 0.07 -0.83
CA GLY A 32 4.83 -0.01 -1.90
C GLY A 32 5.26 -0.85 -3.11
N SER A 33 6.41 -1.55 -3.06
CA SER A 33 6.74 -2.56 -4.07
C SER A 33 5.87 -3.82 -3.92
N PRO A 34 5.72 -4.65 -4.98
CA PRO A 34 4.85 -5.84 -4.92
C PRO A 34 5.15 -6.77 -3.74
N GLU A 35 6.43 -6.99 -3.43
CA GLU A 35 6.89 -7.81 -2.31
C GLU A 35 6.60 -7.17 -0.94
N TRP A 36 6.68 -5.84 -0.82
CA TRP A 36 6.28 -5.11 0.39
C TRP A 36 4.77 -5.24 0.60
N VAL A 37 3.99 -5.06 -0.46
CA VAL A 37 2.52 -5.16 -0.46
C VAL A 37 2.05 -6.54 -0.08
N ALA A 38 2.63 -7.59 -0.66
CA ALA A 38 2.31 -8.98 -0.34
C ALA A 38 2.68 -9.34 1.11
N THR A 39 3.80 -8.81 1.61
CA THR A 39 4.18 -8.97 3.02
C THR A 39 3.18 -8.29 3.94
N TYR A 40 2.74 -7.07 3.59
CA TYR A 40 1.74 -6.33 4.34
C TYR A 40 0.39 -7.06 4.40
N GLU A 41 -0.10 -7.54 3.25
CA GLU A 41 -1.31 -8.36 3.17
C GLU A 41 -1.27 -9.54 4.14
N LYS A 42 -0.20 -10.33 4.04
CA LYS A 42 -0.03 -11.53 4.86
C LYS A 42 -0.01 -11.21 6.35
N MET A 43 0.72 -10.16 6.75
CA MET A 43 0.80 -9.77 8.16
C MET A 43 -0.54 -9.26 8.71
N ILE A 44 -1.37 -8.61 7.89
CA ILE A 44 -2.74 -8.24 8.28
C ILE A 44 -3.59 -9.50 8.45
N GLN A 45 -3.54 -10.42 7.47
CA GLN A 45 -4.30 -11.68 7.49
C GLN A 45 -3.96 -12.56 8.70
N GLU A 46 -2.70 -12.55 9.15
CA GLU A 46 -2.23 -13.31 10.31
C GLU A 46 -2.51 -12.60 11.65
N SER A 47 -2.95 -11.34 11.64
CA SER A 47 -3.16 -10.55 12.86
C SER A 47 -4.54 -10.79 13.49
N GLN A 48 -4.57 -11.62 14.53
CA GLN A 48 -5.77 -11.86 15.32
C GLN A 48 -6.29 -10.59 16.02
N GLU A 49 -5.38 -9.70 16.41
CA GLU A 49 -5.74 -8.42 17.04
C GLU A 49 -6.44 -7.48 16.06
N TYR A 50 -5.95 -7.41 14.82
CA TYR A 50 -6.60 -6.65 13.75
C TYR A 50 -7.99 -7.23 13.47
N LYS A 51 -8.09 -8.55 13.31
CA LYS A 51 -9.36 -9.23 13.06
C LYS A 51 -10.44 -8.90 14.08
N GLU A 52 -10.10 -8.94 15.37
CA GLU A 52 -11.05 -8.56 16.44
C GLU A 52 -11.39 -7.07 16.42
N ALA A 53 -10.38 -6.20 16.25
CA ALA A 53 -10.58 -4.75 16.23
C ALA A 53 -11.41 -4.26 15.03
N ALA A 54 -11.32 -4.96 13.90
CA ALA A 54 -11.98 -4.62 12.64
C ALA A 54 -13.23 -5.47 12.36
N LYS A 55 -13.73 -6.29 13.31
CA LYS A 55 -14.86 -7.21 13.10
C LYS A 55 -16.14 -6.61 12.53
N GLY A 56 -16.38 -5.32 12.78
CA GLY A 56 -17.52 -4.58 12.24
C GLY A 56 -17.16 -3.63 11.10
N TRP A 57 -15.91 -3.62 10.65
CA TRP A 57 -15.46 -2.76 9.56
C TRP A 57 -16.03 -3.26 8.23
N GLU A 58 -16.43 -2.33 7.38
CA GLU A 58 -16.82 -2.59 6.00
C GLU A 58 -16.31 -1.44 5.14
N GLY A 59 -15.63 -1.78 4.05
CA GLY A 59 -15.26 -0.83 3.03
C GLY A 59 -13.80 -0.99 2.62
N THR A 60 -13.57 -0.68 1.36
CA THR A 60 -12.24 -0.65 0.77
C THR A 60 -11.46 0.57 1.27
N VAL A 61 -10.17 0.38 1.53
CA VAL A 61 -9.26 1.47 1.90
C VAL A 61 -8.15 1.55 0.87
N VAL A 62 -7.89 2.74 0.36
CA VAL A 62 -6.76 3.00 -0.52
C VAL A 62 -5.75 3.88 0.18
N ILE A 63 -4.50 3.42 0.22
CA ILE A 63 -3.33 4.24 0.50
C ILE A 63 -2.86 4.80 -0.84
N HIS A 64 -3.04 6.11 -1.02
CA HIS A 64 -2.63 6.85 -2.21
C HIS A 64 -1.33 7.59 -1.91
N ILE A 65 -0.26 7.12 -2.54
CA ILE A 65 1.07 7.71 -2.46
C ILE A 65 1.24 8.60 -3.69
N MET A 66 1.39 9.90 -3.47
CA MET A 66 1.55 10.87 -4.56
C MET A 66 2.93 10.71 -5.22
N ALA A 67 2.99 10.94 -6.53
CA ALA A 67 4.22 10.94 -7.29
C ALA A 67 5.29 11.84 -6.66
N ASN A 68 6.53 11.38 -6.68
CA ASN A 68 7.70 12.18 -6.38
C ASN A 68 8.84 11.78 -7.33
N PRO A 69 8.86 12.34 -8.56
CA PRO A 69 9.85 11.96 -9.57
C PRO A 69 11.30 12.19 -9.13
N ALA A 70 11.54 13.17 -8.26
CA ALA A 70 12.87 13.45 -7.71
C ALA A 70 13.40 12.32 -6.82
N LEU A 71 12.51 11.53 -6.20
CA LEU A 71 12.86 10.36 -5.41
C LEU A 71 12.66 9.03 -6.18
N GLY A 72 12.39 9.08 -7.48
CA GLY A 72 12.25 7.89 -8.33
C GLY A 72 10.84 7.31 -8.40
N LEU A 73 9.82 8.03 -7.91
CA LEU A 73 8.40 7.67 -8.08
C LEU A 73 7.75 8.58 -9.14
N PRO A 74 7.74 8.21 -10.42
CA PRO A 74 7.32 9.12 -11.50
C PRO A 74 5.81 9.42 -11.51
N GLU A 75 5.01 8.54 -10.93
CA GLU A 75 3.55 8.58 -10.97
C GLU A 75 2.97 8.17 -9.62
N ASP A 76 1.72 8.55 -9.36
CA ASP A 76 0.99 8.13 -8.17
C ASP A 76 0.93 6.59 -8.09
N SER A 77 0.87 6.09 -6.85
CA SER A 77 0.65 4.67 -6.54
C SER A 77 -0.60 4.52 -5.67
N TYR A 78 -1.43 3.53 -6.01
CA TYR A 78 -2.69 3.24 -5.33
C TYR A 78 -2.63 1.82 -4.78
N LEU A 79 -2.55 1.72 -3.45
CA LEU A 79 -2.57 0.45 -2.75
C LEU A 79 -3.95 0.21 -2.15
N LEU A 80 -4.74 -0.67 -2.75
CA LEU A 80 -6.10 -1.00 -2.33
C LEU A 80 -6.09 -2.18 -1.36
N LEU A 81 -6.69 -1.99 -0.19
CA LEU A 81 -6.97 -3.00 0.82
C LEU A 81 -8.46 -3.33 0.76
N ASP A 82 -8.81 -4.58 0.43
CA ASP A 82 -10.18 -5.10 0.53
C ASP A 82 -10.43 -5.63 1.95
N LEU A 83 -11.06 -4.80 2.78
CA LEU A 83 -11.23 -5.03 4.20
C LEU A 83 -12.71 -5.27 4.55
N TRP A 84 -12.99 -6.37 5.23
CA TRP A 84 -14.37 -6.75 5.56
C TRP A 84 -14.48 -7.60 6.81
N HIS A 85 -15.24 -7.12 7.80
CA HIS A 85 -15.56 -7.83 9.05
C HIS A 85 -14.34 -8.42 9.76
N GLY A 86 -13.23 -7.68 9.77
CA GLY A 86 -11.97 -8.12 10.38
C GLY A 86 -11.04 -8.84 9.42
N GLU A 87 -11.51 -9.26 8.25
CA GLU A 87 -10.70 -9.91 7.23
C GLU A 87 -10.02 -8.89 6.32
N CYS A 88 -8.81 -9.22 5.90
CA CYS A 88 -8.12 -8.61 4.78
C CYS A 88 -8.15 -9.60 3.62
N ARG A 89 -9.04 -9.38 2.65
CA ARG A 89 -9.26 -10.32 1.54
C ARG A 89 -8.16 -10.23 0.50
N SER A 90 -7.63 -9.03 0.29
CA SER A 90 -6.47 -8.79 -0.55
C SER A 90 -5.85 -7.42 -0.27
N VAL A 91 -4.56 -7.27 -0.60
CA VAL A 91 -3.94 -5.96 -0.81
C VAL A 91 -3.29 -5.95 -2.20
N ARG A 92 -3.67 -4.99 -3.04
CA ARG A 92 -3.20 -4.93 -4.43
C ARG A 92 -2.73 -3.52 -4.78
N LEU A 93 -1.67 -3.44 -5.58
CA LEU A 93 -1.43 -2.26 -6.40
C LEU A 93 -2.49 -2.25 -7.50
N VAL A 94 -3.19 -1.14 -7.66
CA VAL A 94 -4.33 -1.03 -8.57
C VAL A 94 -4.21 0.19 -9.48
N PRO A 95 -4.79 0.14 -10.70
CA PRO A 95 -4.91 1.31 -11.55
C PRO A 95 -5.62 2.46 -10.84
N ARG A 96 -5.28 3.69 -11.20
CA ARG A 96 -5.90 4.90 -10.64
C ARG A 96 -7.43 4.86 -10.70
N GLU A 97 -8.02 4.43 -11.81
CA GLU A 97 -9.47 4.36 -12.02
C GLU A 97 -10.18 3.37 -11.10
N VAL A 98 -9.45 2.41 -10.53
CA VAL A 98 -9.93 1.49 -9.49
C VAL A 98 -9.71 2.15 -8.13
N GLY A 99 -8.50 2.65 -7.86
CA GLY A 99 -8.14 3.25 -6.57
C GLY A 99 -9.03 4.43 -6.18
N VAL A 100 -9.37 5.32 -7.13
CA VAL A 100 -10.20 6.52 -6.84
C VAL A 100 -11.66 6.20 -6.50
N LYS A 101 -12.11 4.96 -6.71
CA LYS A 101 -13.46 4.48 -6.42
C LYS A 101 -13.60 3.84 -5.04
N ALA A 102 -12.51 3.66 -4.29
CA ALA A 102 -12.57 3.08 -2.95
C ALA A 102 -13.41 3.93 -1.98
N ASP A 103 -13.97 3.26 -0.97
CA ASP A 103 -14.82 3.88 0.05
C ASP A 103 -14.05 4.90 0.90
N TYR A 104 -12.78 4.59 1.17
CA TYR A 104 -11.83 5.43 1.90
C TYR A 104 -10.56 5.60 1.09
N ILE A 105 -10.11 6.85 0.91
CA ILE A 105 -8.84 7.16 0.24
C ILE A 105 -8.02 8.06 1.15
N LEU A 106 -6.87 7.58 1.60
CA LEU A 106 -5.89 8.34 2.34
C LEU A 106 -4.81 8.76 1.37
N SER A 107 -4.70 10.06 1.07
CA SER A 107 -3.75 10.61 0.10
C SER A 107 -2.66 11.42 0.81
N GLY A 108 -1.40 11.16 0.48
CA GLY A 108 -0.26 11.87 1.05
C GLY A 108 0.98 11.84 0.16
N GLU A 109 1.88 12.80 0.37
CA GLU A 109 3.22 12.81 -0.24
C GLU A 109 3.99 11.56 0.17
N LEU A 110 4.87 11.05 -0.71
CA LEU A 110 5.72 9.89 -0.45
C LEU A 110 6.41 9.95 0.92
N GLU A 111 7.00 11.09 1.25
CA GLU A 111 7.73 11.33 2.50
C GLU A 111 6.83 11.20 3.74
N ARG A 112 5.52 11.46 3.62
CA ARG A 112 4.57 11.25 4.72
C ARG A 112 4.35 9.76 4.95
N TRP A 113 4.26 8.98 3.88
CA TRP A 113 4.12 7.52 3.97
C TRP A 113 5.41 6.83 4.44
N GLU A 114 6.57 7.33 4.02
CA GLU A 114 7.86 6.91 4.57
C GLU A 114 7.95 7.22 6.09
N ALA A 115 7.50 8.40 6.52
CA ALA A 115 7.42 8.75 7.94
C ALA A 115 6.41 7.88 8.72
N VAL A 116 5.28 7.50 8.09
CA VAL A 116 4.29 6.61 8.72
C VAL A 116 4.86 5.21 8.91
N THR A 117 5.49 4.65 7.87
CA THR A 117 6.03 3.27 7.90
C THR A 117 7.32 3.13 8.71
N SER A 118 8.03 4.23 8.99
CA SER A 118 9.11 4.27 9.99
C SER A 118 8.62 4.48 11.43
N GLY A 119 7.32 4.71 11.64
CA GLY A 119 6.76 5.06 12.94
C GLY A 119 7.01 6.51 13.39
N ALA A 120 7.69 7.34 12.58
CA ALA A 120 7.95 8.75 12.87
C ALA A 120 6.68 9.63 12.78
N LEU A 121 5.65 9.18 12.07
CA LEU A 121 4.38 9.88 11.90
C LEU A 121 3.18 8.97 12.18
N ASN A 122 2.36 9.34 13.16
CA ASN A 122 1.08 8.66 13.37
C ASN A 122 0.05 9.08 12.31
N VAL A 123 -0.56 8.12 11.60
CA VAL A 123 -1.49 8.37 10.49
C VAL A 123 -2.73 9.17 10.92
N THR A 124 -3.31 8.88 12.09
CA THR A 124 -4.49 9.59 12.61
C THR A 124 -4.17 11.05 12.88
N LYS A 125 -3.01 11.31 13.50
CA LYS A 125 -2.52 12.68 13.70
C LYS A 125 -2.24 13.39 12.38
N ALA A 126 -1.65 12.70 11.40
CA ALA A 126 -1.40 13.26 10.07
C ALA A 126 -2.69 13.65 9.35
N MET A 127 -3.74 12.83 9.48
CA MET A 127 -5.08 13.14 8.96
C MET A 127 -5.70 14.36 9.64
N MET A 128 -5.66 14.41 10.98
CA MET A 128 -6.19 15.57 11.73
C MET A 128 -5.47 16.87 11.40
N GLN A 129 -4.18 16.81 11.05
CA GLN A 129 -3.36 17.95 10.64
C GLN A 129 -3.50 18.28 9.14
N GLY A 130 -4.27 17.51 8.37
CA GLY A 130 -4.42 17.69 6.92
C GLY A 130 -3.18 17.31 6.09
N LYS A 131 -2.17 16.67 6.70
CA LYS A 131 -0.96 16.16 6.01
C LYS A 131 -1.26 14.90 5.19
N ILE A 132 -2.20 14.10 5.65
CA ILE A 132 -2.81 13.01 4.88
C ILE A 132 -4.28 13.38 4.68
N LYS A 133 -4.71 13.52 3.43
CA LYS A 133 -6.08 13.87 3.09
C LYS A 133 -6.95 12.62 3.08
N LEU A 134 -8.09 12.67 3.77
CA LEU A 134 -9.08 11.61 3.77
C LEU A 134 -10.25 11.97 2.84
N LYS A 135 -10.55 11.09 1.88
CA LYS A 135 -11.88 10.97 1.26
C LYS A 135 -12.60 9.81 1.95
N GLY A 136 -13.80 10.05 2.47
CA GLY A 136 -14.59 9.05 3.21
C GLY A 136 -15.06 9.57 4.57
N SER A 137 -15.69 8.71 5.37
CA SER A 137 -16.21 9.09 6.69
C SER A 137 -15.13 9.09 7.78
N LEU A 138 -14.65 10.28 8.16
CA LEU A 138 -13.73 10.43 9.29
C LEU A 138 -14.34 9.86 10.59
N ALA A 139 -15.64 10.03 10.79
CA ALA A 139 -16.34 9.49 11.97
C ALA A 139 -16.28 7.96 12.03
N LYS A 140 -16.33 7.26 10.88
CA LYS A 140 -16.14 5.81 10.84
C LYS A 140 -14.69 5.45 11.17
N ILE A 141 -13.71 6.10 10.55
CA ILE A 141 -12.28 5.88 10.86
C ILE A 141 -12.00 6.04 12.36
N VAL A 142 -12.50 7.12 12.98
CA VAL A 142 -12.33 7.37 14.42
C VAL A 142 -13.01 6.28 15.27
N ARG A 143 -14.20 5.80 14.87
CA ARG A 143 -14.87 4.69 15.56
C ARG A 143 -14.04 3.40 15.53
N TYR A 144 -13.32 3.15 14.43
CA TYR A 144 -12.42 2.00 14.25
C TYR A 144 -10.95 2.39 14.43
N VAL A 145 -10.64 3.41 15.24
CA VAL A 145 -9.27 3.91 15.41
C VAL A 145 -8.29 2.82 15.84
N LYS A 146 -8.73 1.85 16.66
CA LYS A 146 -7.90 0.71 17.05
C LYS A 146 -7.47 -0.11 15.82
N ALA A 147 -8.38 -0.42 14.91
CA ALA A 147 -8.05 -1.14 13.67
C ALA A 147 -7.11 -0.33 12.77
N SER A 148 -7.34 0.98 12.63
CA SER A 148 -6.47 1.87 11.84
C SER A 148 -5.06 1.96 12.43
N THR A 149 -4.94 2.01 13.76
CA THR A 149 -3.64 1.98 14.46
C THR A 149 -2.92 0.65 14.20
N LEU A 150 -3.62 -0.48 14.34
CA LEU A 150 -3.03 -1.80 14.09
C LEU A 150 -2.54 -1.96 12.65
N LEU A 151 -3.29 -1.49 11.65
CA LEU A 151 -2.82 -1.47 10.26
C LEU A 151 -1.51 -0.68 10.09
N THR A 152 -1.37 0.44 10.82
CA THR A 152 -0.16 1.25 10.80
C THR A 152 1.00 0.53 11.50
N GLU A 153 0.76 -0.02 12.69
CA GLU A 153 1.76 -0.77 13.45
C GLU A 153 2.27 -1.99 12.67
N ILE A 154 1.38 -2.74 12.02
CA ILE A 154 1.76 -3.85 11.13
C ILE A 154 2.70 -3.36 10.02
N ALA A 155 2.39 -2.23 9.38
CA ALA A 155 3.26 -1.66 8.34
C ALA A 155 4.65 -1.27 8.88
N THR A 156 4.75 -0.82 10.14
CA THR A 156 6.04 -0.49 10.76
C THR A 156 6.90 -1.71 11.11
N HIS A 157 6.32 -2.90 11.17
CA HIS A 157 7.05 -4.15 11.40
C HIS A 157 7.62 -4.77 10.13
N ILE A 158 7.32 -4.21 8.95
CA ILE A 158 7.94 -4.63 7.69
C ILE A 158 9.32 -3.98 7.59
N GLU A 159 10.35 -4.78 7.35
CA GLU A 159 11.69 -4.28 7.01
C GLU A 159 11.62 -3.47 5.71
N THR A 160 11.47 -2.15 5.86
CA THR A 160 11.13 -1.24 4.77
C THR A 160 12.34 -0.40 4.39
N ARG A 161 12.64 -0.36 3.09
CA ARG A 161 13.56 0.59 2.49
C ARG A 161 12.76 1.72 1.87
N HIS A 162 13.16 2.95 2.14
CA HIS A 162 12.49 4.14 1.61
C HIS A 162 13.21 4.64 0.36
N LEU A 163 12.46 5.21 -0.59
CA LEU A 163 13.04 5.75 -1.82
C LEU A 163 14.00 6.90 -1.52
N SER A 164 13.72 7.67 -0.47
CA SER A 164 14.62 8.70 0.06
C SER A 164 15.98 8.16 0.53
N GLN A 165 16.10 6.87 0.83
CA GLN A 165 17.33 6.23 1.31
C GLN A 165 18.14 5.52 0.21
N LEU A 166 17.60 5.42 -1.01
CA LEU A 166 18.29 4.80 -2.14
C LEU A 166 19.35 5.72 -2.75
N SER A 167 20.45 5.15 -3.26
CA SER A 167 21.38 5.87 -4.14
C SER A 167 20.69 6.24 -5.46
N ASP A 168 21.29 7.15 -6.23
CA ASP A 168 20.74 7.51 -7.54
C ASP A 168 20.74 6.33 -8.52
N GLU A 169 21.74 5.43 -8.46
CA GLU A 169 21.73 4.21 -9.29
C GLU A 169 20.62 3.24 -8.88
N GLU A 170 20.39 3.07 -7.57
CA GLU A 170 19.33 2.21 -7.05
C GLU A 170 17.94 2.74 -7.39
N ARG A 171 17.72 4.06 -7.29
CA ARG A 171 16.47 4.71 -7.71
C ARG A 171 16.21 4.52 -9.19
N GLU A 172 17.25 4.69 -10.02
CA GLU A 172 17.14 4.52 -11.46
C GLU A 172 16.78 3.08 -11.82
N GLN A 173 17.41 2.10 -11.16
CA GLN A 173 17.11 0.69 -11.33
C GLN A 173 15.67 0.37 -10.91
N TYR A 174 15.26 0.79 -9.71
CA TYR A 174 13.89 0.58 -9.23
C TYR A 174 12.85 1.22 -10.15
N ARG A 175 13.12 2.43 -10.65
CA ARG A 175 12.23 3.12 -11.59
C ARG A 175 12.01 2.30 -12.87
N LYS A 176 13.06 1.70 -13.42
CA LYS A 176 12.95 0.84 -14.62
C LYS A 176 12.09 -0.38 -14.33
N GLU A 177 12.36 -1.09 -13.24
CA GLU A 177 11.58 -2.27 -12.84
C GLU A 177 10.11 -1.92 -12.58
N LEU A 178 9.85 -0.81 -11.87
CA LEU A 178 8.50 -0.35 -11.61
C LEU A 178 7.77 -0.03 -12.91
N ASN A 179 8.41 0.66 -13.86
CA ASN A 179 7.80 0.97 -15.14
C ASN A 179 7.49 -0.29 -15.97
N GLU A 180 8.36 -1.30 -15.94
CA GLU A 180 8.10 -2.59 -16.60
C GLU A 180 6.88 -3.29 -15.99
N LEU A 181 6.81 -3.35 -14.65
CA LEU A 181 5.67 -3.90 -13.95
C LEU A 181 4.39 -3.13 -14.23
N LYS A 182 4.43 -1.80 -14.22
CA LYS A 182 3.27 -0.96 -14.56
C LYS A 182 2.83 -1.17 -16.00
N ALA A 183 3.76 -1.29 -16.94
CA ALA A 183 3.43 -1.57 -18.34
C ALA A 183 2.78 -2.94 -18.54
N GLU A 184 3.16 -3.93 -17.72
CA GLU A 184 2.61 -5.29 -17.78
C GLU A 184 1.28 -5.44 -17.02
N PHE A 185 1.15 -4.87 -15.83
CA PHE A 185 0.01 -5.08 -14.92
C PHE A 185 -0.94 -3.88 -14.80
N GLY A 186 -0.58 -2.71 -15.30
CA GLY A 186 -1.46 -1.55 -15.40
C GLY A 186 -1.82 -0.86 -14.08
N PHE A 187 -1.11 -1.17 -12.98
CA PHE A 187 -1.28 -0.47 -11.70
C PHE A 187 -0.47 0.83 -11.60
#